data_AF-A0A6P3ZN51-F1
#
_entry.id   AF-A0A6P3ZN51-F1
#
_cell.length_a   1.000
_cell.length_b   1.000
_cell.length_c   1.000
_cell.angle_alpha   90.00
_cell.angle_beta   90.00
_cell.angle_gamma   90.00
#
_symmetry.space_group_name_H-M   'P 1'
#
loop_
_entity.id
_entity.type
_entity.pdbx_description
1 polymer ?
#
loop_
_entity_poly.entity_id
_entity_poly.type
_entity_poly.pdbx_seq_one_letter_code
_entity_poly.pdbx_strand_id
1 'polypeptide(L)'
;MLRYPITPTIHPSNCNPTHRSYPHVASSLQYDFLAQIPQDKSFHPIKPLHVSSTGRVKRHYPPASRRRVHSLHFSPERRSETETMGNENPAVDFKLVGFSNFVRSNPRSDRFKVKRFHHIEYWCGDATNTARRFSWGLGMPLVAKSDLSTGNQVHASYLLRSGDLCFLFTAPYSPSIASLSQSPNSASIPSFDHSACRRFADSHGLAVRAVAIEVEDAELAFTTSVAHGAKPSSPPLSLDDRVAIAEVQLYGDVVLRYVSYKDPTRISDPNPDSWFLPGFESVPSSFPLDFGIRRLDHAVGNVPELGPAVSYVKGFTGFHEFAEFTAEDVGTSDSGLNSVVLANNDEMVLLPLNEPVFGTKRKSQIQTYLEHNEGAGLQHLALVSEDIFRTLREMRSRSWIGGFEFMPSPPPTYYKNLKNRAGDVLTDEQIKECEELGILVDRDDQGTLLQIFTKPVGDRPTIFIEIIQRVGCMLKDEEGKVYQKGGCGGFGKGNFSELFKSIEEYEKTLEAKQNAESDAA
;
A
#
# COMPACT_ATOMS: atom_id res chain seq x y z
N MET A 1 -19.47 1.81 64.25
CA MET A 1 -20.72 1.25 63.67
C MET A 1 -20.42 0.72 62.27
N LEU A 2 -20.53 -0.61 62.12
CA LEU A 2 -20.68 -1.49 60.93
C LEU A 2 -19.87 -1.11 59.67
N ARG A 3 -18.79 -1.76 59.21
CA ARG A 3 -18.25 -3.15 59.18
C ARG A 3 -19.04 -4.23 58.41
N TYR A 4 -18.41 -4.65 57.30
CA TYR A 4 -18.21 -6.02 56.75
C TYR A 4 -19.08 -6.58 55.59
N PRO A 5 -18.53 -7.56 54.81
CA PRO A 5 -18.74 -7.80 53.37
C PRO A 5 -19.26 -9.23 53.08
N ILE A 6 -19.45 -9.64 51.81
CA ILE A 6 -19.64 -11.06 51.45
C ILE A 6 -19.04 -11.38 50.07
N THR A 7 -17.97 -12.17 50.07
CA THR A 7 -17.58 -13.14 49.02
C THR A 7 -18.43 -14.42 49.15
N PRO A 8 -18.45 -15.30 48.12
CA PRO A 8 -18.29 -16.71 48.47
C PRO A 8 -17.23 -17.47 47.65
N THR A 9 -16.55 -18.28 48.44
CA THR A 9 -15.55 -19.32 48.24
C THR A 9 -15.92 -20.49 47.32
N ILE A 10 -14.88 -21.02 46.68
CA ILE A 10 -14.70 -22.38 46.16
C ILE A 10 -14.45 -23.35 47.32
N HIS A 11 -14.95 -24.61 47.24
CA HIS A 11 -14.29 -25.82 47.76
C HIS A 11 -15.01 -27.12 47.29
N PRO A 12 -14.39 -28.32 47.40
CA PRO A 12 -14.09 -29.18 46.25
C PRO A 12 -14.77 -30.57 46.32
N SER A 13 -14.70 -31.32 45.22
CA SER A 13 -14.89 -32.78 45.27
C SER A 13 -13.95 -33.49 44.29
N ASN A 14 -12.92 -34.11 44.86
CA ASN A 14 -12.12 -35.17 44.26
C ASN A 14 -13.00 -36.41 43.98
N CYS A 15 -12.83 -37.04 42.82
CA CYS A 15 -12.69 -38.49 42.66
C CYS A 15 -12.28 -38.82 41.22
N ASN A 16 -11.06 -39.33 41.07
CA ASN A 16 -10.47 -39.95 39.89
C ASN A 16 -10.57 -41.50 40.06
N PRO A 17 -10.12 -42.35 39.14
CA PRO A 17 -10.45 -42.52 37.73
C PRO A 17 -10.98 -43.97 37.46
N THR A 18 -11.72 -44.19 36.37
CA THR A 18 -11.87 -45.55 35.83
C THR A 18 -11.67 -45.58 34.33
N HIS A 19 -10.58 -46.26 33.95
CA HIS A 19 -10.35 -46.86 32.64
C HIS A 19 -11.61 -47.50 32.06
N ARG A 20 -11.98 -47.13 30.84
CA ARG A 20 -12.54 -48.06 29.86
C ARG A 20 -12.26 -47.58 28.44
N SER A 21 -11.55 -48.45 27.75
CA SER A 21 -11.18 -48.46 26.34
C SER A 21 -12.37 -48.70 25.41
N TYR A 22 -12.09 -48.57 24.10
CA TYR A 22 -12.84 -48.97 22.88
C TYR A 22 -13.51 -47.83 22.09
N PRO A 23 -13.63 -47.94 20.75
CA PRO A 23 -12.63 -48.43 19.78
C PRO A 23 -12.45 -47.47 18.58
N HIS A 24 -11.35 -47.65 17.84
CA HIS A 24 -11.21 -47.15 16.48
C HIS A 24 -12.29 -47.77 15.58
N VAL A 25 -13.05 -46.93 14.87
CA VAL A 25 -13.80 -47.32 13.68
C VAL A 25 -13.49 -46.31 12.59
N ALA A 26 -12.69 -46.75 11.62
CA ALA A 26 -12.61 -46.16 10.30
C ALA A 26 -13.89 -46.50 9.55
N SER A 27 -14.51 -45.52 8.89
CA SER A 27 -15.54 -45.79 7.88
C SER A 27 -15.12 -45.17 6.56
N SER A 28 -14.59 -46.04 5.71
CA SER A 28 -14.61 -45.93 4.26
C SER A 28 -16.05 -45.96 3.76
N LEU A 29 -16.41 -45.04 2.86
CA LEU A 29 -17.55 -45.23 1.96
C LEU A 29 -17.05 -45.01 0.54
N GLN A 30 -16.83 -46.14 -0.12
CA GLN A 30 -16.49 -46.32 -1.52
C GLN A 30 -17.66 -47.14 -2.08
N TYR A 31 -18.35 -46.61 -3.08
CA TYR A 31 -19.23 -47.41 -3.93
C TYR A 31 -19.10 -46.94 -5.37
N ASP A 32 -18.60 -47.87 -6.19
CA ASP A 32 -18.42 -47.83 -7.62
C ASP A 32 -19.76 -47.84 -8.37
N PHE A 33 -19.79 -47.24 -9.57
CA PHE A 33 -20.50 -47.84 -10.70
C PHE A 33 -19.76 -47.58 -12.02
N LEU A 34 -19.46 -48.69 -12.70
CA LEU A 34 -18.82 -48.84 -14.01
C LEU A 34 -19.83 -48.69 -15.16
N ALA A 35 -19.35 -48.14 -16.30
CA ALA A 35 -19.77 -48.31 -17.71
C ALA A 35 -19.58 -46.96 -18.45
N GLN A 36 -19.00 -46.78 -19.64
CA GLN A 36 -18.52 -47.60 -20.74
C GLN A 36 -17.59 -46.69 -21.59
N ILE A 37 -16.47 -47.22 -22.10
CA ILE A 37 -15.61 -46.52 -23.07
C ILE A 37 -15.78 -47.23 -24.42
N PRO A 38 -16.09 -46.53 -25.53
CA PRO A 38 -15.86 -47.06 -26.86
C PRO A 38 -14.41 -46.78 -27.27
N GLN A 39 -13.71 -47.84 -27.65
CA GLN A 39 -12.46 -47.73 -28.39
C GLN A 39 -12.75 -47.28 -29.83
N ASP A 40 -11.97 -46.33 -30.33
CA ASP A 40 -11.58 -46.41 -31.73
C ASP A 40 -10.14 -45.93 -31.97
N LYS A 41 -9.51 -46.62 -32.91
CA LYS A 41 -8.07 -46.68 -33.18
C LYS A 41 -7.71 -45.69 -34.28
N SER A 42 -6.61 -44.95 -34.13
CA SER A 42 -5.53 -44.85 -35.15
C SER A 42 -4.50 -43.77 -34.77
N PHE A 43 -3.29 -44.21 -34.45
CA PHE A 43 -2.08 -43.39 -34.47
C PHE A 43 -1.11 -44.01 -35.48
N HIS A 44 -0.69 -43.24 -36.48
CA HIS A 44 0.42 -43.58 -37.37
C HIS A 44 1.64 -42.69 -37.04
N PRO A 45 2.86 -43.26 -36.96
CA PRO A 45 4.06 -42.52 -36.58
C PRO A 45 4.78 -41.93 -37.81
N ILE A 46 5.26 -40.69 -37.70
CA ILE A 46 6.16 -40.07 -38.67
C ILE A 46 7.60 -40.15 -38.14
N LYS A 47 8.51 -40.65 -38.99
CA LYS A 47 9.94 -40.89 -38.77
C LYS A 47 10.76 -39.59 -38.63
N PRO A 48 11.97 -39.66 -38.01
CA PRO A 48 12.84 -38.50 -37.82
C PRO A 48 13.65 -38.18 -39.07
N LEU A 49 13.90 -36.89 -39.32
CA LEU A 49 14.80 -36.41 -40.38
C LEU A 49 16.01 -35.68 -39.79
N HIS A 50 17.17 -36.09 -40.27
CA HIS A 50 18.51 -35.62 -40.01
C HIS A 50 18.68 -34.09 -40.10
N VAL A 51 19.47 -33.54 -39.17
CA VAL A 51 20.09 -32.22 -39.31
C VAL A 51 21.41 -32.38 -40.08
N SER A 52 21.54 -31.70 -41.23
CA SER A 52 22.82 -31.41 -41.87
C SER A 52 23.00 -29.90 -42.05
N SER A 53 24.26 -29.49 -42.07
CA SER A 53 24.74 -28.13 -41.97
C SER A 53 24.78 -27.37 -43.31
N THR A 54 24.96 -26.05 -43.18
CA THR A 54 25.42 -25.05 -44.17
C THR A 54 24.36 -24.33 -45.02
N GLY A 55 24.43 -22.99 -45.04
CA GLY A 55 23.72 -22.15 -46.01
C GLY A 55 23.43 -20.72 -45.54
N ARG A 56 24.40 -19.80 -45.67
CA ARG A 56 24.19 -18.33 -45.61
C ARG A 56 23.25 -17.91 -46.74
N VAL A 57 22.17 -17.17 -46.42
CA VAL A 57 21.42 -16.38 -47.42
C VAL A 57 21.09 -15.00 -46.85
N LYS A 58 21.61 -13.97 -47.52
CA LYS A 58 21.30 -12.55 -47.31
C LYS A 58 19.85 -12.27 -47.72
N ARG A 59 19.08 -11.52 -46.92
CA ARG A 59 17.80 -10.95 -47.32
C ARG A 59 17.92 -9.44 -47.57
N HIS A 60 17.52 -9.03 -48.76
CA HIS A 60 17.32 -7.64 -49.19
C HIS A 60 16.00 -7.09 -48.61
N TYR A 61 16.02 -5.82 -48.18
CA TYR A 61 14.83 -5.02 -47.90
C TYR A 61 14.61 -4.01 -49.05
N PRO A 62 13.37 -3.74 -49.47
CA PRO A 62 13.06 -2.67 -50.41
C PRO A 62 13.00 -1.29 -49.71
N PRO A 63 13.27 -0.17 -50.42
CA PRO A 63 13.42 1.14 -49.80
C PRO A 63 12.08 1.84 -49.53
N ALA A 64 12.02 2.54 -48.40
CA ALA A 64 10.93 3.42 -48.01
C ALA A 64 10.91 4.72 -48.85
N SER A 65 9.71 5.14 -49.23
CA SER A 65 9.40 6.32 -50.01
C SER A 65 9.66 7.63 -49.25
N ARG A 66 10.50 8.51 -49.81
CA ARG A 66 10.67 9.90 -49.37
C ARG A 66 9.46 10.75 -49.77
N ARG A 67 8.78 11.39 -48.81
CA ARG A 67 7.94 12.58 -49.09
C ARG A 67 8.78 13.84 -48.90
N ARG A 68 8.75 14.70 -49.94
CA ARG A 68 9.35 16.05 -49.95
C ARG A 68 8.51 16.99 -49.10
N VAL A 69 9.17 17.80 -48.29
CA VAL A 69 8.60 19.07 -47.77
C VAL A 69 9.44 20.19 -48.38
N HIS A 70 8.77 21.12 -49.04
CA HIS A 70 9.37 22.28 -49.69
C HIS A 70 9.99 23.23 -48.66
N SER A 71 11.27 23.56 -48.86
CA SER A 71 11.92 24.71 -48.24
C SER A 71 11.59 25.97 -49.04
N LEU A 72 11.20 27.03 -48.35
CA LEU A 72 11.24 28.40 -48.88
C LEU A 72 12.22 29.20 -48.02
N HIS A 73 13.28 29.68 -48.68
CA HIS A 73 14.22 30.65 -48.18
C HIS A 73 13.58 32.03 -48.09
N PHE A 74 13.81 32.75 -46.99
CA PHE A 74 13.81 34.21 -46.97
C PHE A 74 14.97 34.70 -46.09
N SER A 75 15.77 35.62 -46.63
CA SER A 75 16.91 36.29 -46.00
C SER A 75 16.48 37.42 -45.04
N PRO A 76 17.35 37.89 -44.12
CA PRO A 76 16.97 38.77 -43.03
C PRO A 76 17.18 40.26 -43.35
N GLU A 77 16.24 41.11 -42.96
CA GLU A 77 16.43 42.56 -42.81
C GLU A 77 16.05 43.04 -41.40
N ARG A 78 16.62 44.19 -41.06
CA ARG A 78 16.94 44.71 -39.72
C ARG A 78 15.86 45.65 -39.16
N ARG A 79 15.83 45.76 -37.82
CA ARG A 79 15.16 46.76 -36.92
C ARG A 79 13.68 46.45 -36.61
N SER A 80 13.17 46.57 -35.38
CA SER A 80 13.43 47.57 -34.32
C SER A 80 13.05 47.03 -32.93
N GLU A 81 13.56 47.70 -31.90
CA GLU A 81 13.39 47.45 -30.47
C GLU A 81 11.92 47.54 -30.01
N THR A 82 11.47 46.55 -29.23
CA THR A 82 10.43 46.72 -28.21
C THR A 82 10.75 45.83 -27.02
N GLU A 83 10.91 46.48 -25.87
CA GLU A 83 11.16 45.92 -24.55
C GLU A 83 9.96 45.12 -23.99
N THR A 84 10.28 44.20 -23.05
CA THR A 84 9.43 43.56 -22.03
C THR A 84 8.37 42.54 -22.50
N MET A 85 8.17 41.36 -21.91
CA MET A 85 8.42 40.90 -20.54
C MET A 85 9.00 39.47 -20.54
N GLY A 86 9.98 39.24 -19.67
CA GLY A 86 10.48 37.90 -19.36
C GLY A 86 9.39 37.08 -18.67
N ASN A 87 9.12 35.89 -19.21
CA ASN A 87 8.31 34.88 -18.56
C ASN A 87 9.19 34.17 -17.51
N GLU A 88 9.33 34.78 -16.34
CA GLU A 88 9.97 34.14 -15.19
C GLU A 88 8.99 33.10 -14.64
N ASN A 89 9.25 31.82 -14.93
CA ASN A 89 8.76 30.73 -14.08
C ASN A 89 9.45 30.89 -12.72
N PRO A 90 8.74 31.14 -11.61
CA PRO A 90 9.34 31.02 -10.30
C PRO A 90 9.42 29.52 -10.01
N ALA A 91 10.46 28.85 -10.52
CA ALA A 91 10.93 27.64 -9.88
C ALA A 91 11.40 28.09 -8.49
N VAL A 92 10.50 28.02 -7.51
CA VAL A 92 10.86 28.16 -6.10
C VAL A 92 11.97 27.14 -5.88
N ASP A 93 13.13 27.62 -5.46
CA ASP A 93 14.32 26.81 -5.23
C ASP A 93 13.97 25.75 -4.17
N PHE A 94 13.64 24.53 -4.63
CA PHE A 94 13.25 23.44 -3.74
C PHE A 94 14.51 22.95 -3.05
N LYS A 95 14.69 23.38 -1.80
CA LYS A 95 15.88 23.08 -1.01
C LYS A 95 15.46 22.51 0.33
N LEU A 96 15.87 21.26 0.55
CA LEU A 96 15.76 20.61 1.86
C LEU A 96 16.74 21.27 2.84
N VAL A 97 16.27 21.51 4.05
CA VAL A 97 17.04 22.06 5.17
C VAL A 97 17.43 21.00 6.20
N GLY A 98 16.83 19.81 6.12
CA GLY A 98 17.01 18.71 7.04
C GLY A 98 16.14 18.82 8.28
N PHE A 99 15.82 17.68 8.88
CA PHE A 99 14.91 17.53 10.01
C PHE A 99 15.21 18.49 11.16
N SER A 100 16.48 18.66 11.52
CA SER A 100 16.87 19.51 12.66
C SER A 100 16.67 21.00 12.40
N ASN A 101 16.67 21.42 11.12
CA ASN A 101 16.47 22.82 10.73
C ASN A 101 15.05 23.09 10.22
N PHE A 102 14.24 22.04 10.05
CA PHE A 102 12.88 22.14 9.57
C PHE A 102 11.99 22.78 10.63
N VAL A 103 11.45 23.96 10.33
CA VAL A 103 10.48 24.64 11.19
C VAL A 103 9.08 24.28 10.70
N ARG A 104 8.43 23.36 11.40
CA ARG A 104 7.06 22.95 11.09
C ARG A 104 6.11 24.14 11.21
N SER A 105 5.34 24.37 10.14
CA SER A 105 4.22 25.31 10.12
C SER A 105 3.02 24.64 9.46
N ASN A 106 1.83 24.85 10.03
CA ASN A 106 0.58 24.38 9.43
C ASN A 106 -0.22 25.61 8.98
N PRO A 107 -0.11 26.02 7.71
CA PRO A 107 -0.83 27.17 7.16
C PRO A 107 -2.32 26.89 6.95
N ARG A 108 -2.77 25.65 7.13
CA ARG A 108 -4.13 25.18 6.85
C ARG A 108 -4.60 25.53 5.43
N SER A 109 -3.77 25.20 4.45
CA SER A 109 -3.91 25.62 3.05
C SER A 109 -4.60 24.63 2.11
N ASP A 110 -5.25 23.57 2.60
CA ASP A 110 -6.00 22.63 1.76
C ASP A 110 -6.95 23.38 0.81
N ARG A 111 -6.91 23.04 -0.48
CA ARG A 111 -7.74 23.69 -1.51
C ARG A 111 -9.19 23.20 -1.51
N PHE A 112 -9.43 22.05 -0.89
CA PHE A 112 -10.74 21.44 -0.72
C PHE A 112 -10.73 20.68 0.61
N LYS A 113 -11.90 20.51 1.22
CA LYS A 113 -12.00 19.92 2.56
C LYS A 113 -11.76 18.41 2.50
N VAL A 114 -10.63 17.98 3.03
CA VAL A 114 -10.23 16.57 3.21
C VAL A 114 -10.61 16.09 4.60
N LYS A 115 -11.16 14.88 4.70
CA LYS A 115 -11.58 14.28 5.98
C LYS A 115 -10.57 13.26 6.50
N ARG A 116 -10.31 12.19 5.74
CA ARG A 116 -9.48 11.06 6.16
C ARG A 116 -9.09 10.17 4.97
N PHE A 117 -8.17 9.24 5.21
CA PHE A 117 -8.03 8.09 4.31
C PHE A 117 -9.34 7.29 4.26
N HIS A 118 -9.72 6.86 3.06
CA HIS A 118 -10.93 6.09 2.83
C HIS A 118 -10.63 4.62 2.56
N HIS A 119 -9.78 4.34 1.57
CA HIS A 119 -9.37 2.97 1.23
C HIS A 119 -8.09 2.99 0.39
N ILE A 120 -7.44 1.84 0.28
CA ILE A 120 -6.35 1.59 -0.65
C ILE A 120 -6.80 0.52 -1.63
N GLU A 121 -6.68 0.76 -2.94
CA GLU A 121 -6.96 -0.25 -3.97
C GLU A 121 -5.66 -0.79 -4.55
N TYR A 122 -5.51 -2.11 -4.46
CA TYR A 122 -4.51 -2.88 -5.18
C TYR A 122 -5.08 -3.37 -6.50
N TRP A 123 -4.34 -3.15 -7.58
CA TRP A 123 -4.56 -3.88 -8.82
C TRP A 123 -3.69 -5.12 -8.83
N CYS A 124 -4.29 -6.25 -9.19
CA CYS A 124 -3.66 -7.56 -9.09
C CYS A 124 -4.11 -8.49 -10.21
N GLY A 125 -3.33 -9.55 -10.46
CA GLY A 125 -3.66 -10.56 -11.46
C GLY A 125 -4.82 -11.47 -11.02
N ASP A 126 -4.93 -11.74 -9.71
CA ASP A 126 -6.02 -12.52 -9.12
C ASP A 126 -6.40 -11.95 -7.74
N ALA A 127 -7.54 -11.28 -7.67
CA ALA A 127 -8.00 -10.62 -6.46
C ALA A 127 -8.35 -11.61 -5.33
N THR A 128 -8.76 -12.84 -5.68
CA THR A 128 -9.18 -13.86 -4.69
C THR A 128 -8.02 -14.30 -3.81
N ASN A 129 -6.90 -14.72 -4.41
CA ASN A 129 -5.74 -15.20 -3.69
C ASN A 129 -5.07 -14.05 -2.93
N THR A 130 -4.92 -12.88 -3.55
CA THR A 130 -4.32 -11.73 -2.89
C THR A 130 -5.15 -11.29 -1.68
N ALA A 131 -6.47 -11.10 -1.83
CA ALA A 131 -7.34 -10.73 -0.72
C ALA A 131 -7.33 -11.78 0.41
N ARG A 132 -7.35 -13.09 0.09
CA ARG A 132 -7.29 -14.14 1.12
C ARG A 132 -5.96 -14.15 1.87
N ARG A 133 -4.83 -13.94 1.18
CA ARG A 133 -3.52 -13.85 1.82
C ARG A 133 -3.44 -12.65 2.76
N PHE A 134 -3.89 -11.47 2.32
CA PHE A 134 -3.92 -10.27 3.14
C PHE A 134 -4.90 -10.42 4.32
N SER A 135 -6.06 -11.03 4.08
CA SER A 135 -7.05 -11.31 5.11
C SER A 135 -6.48 -12.18 6.23
N TRP A 136 -5.84 -13.29 5.88
CA TRP A 136 -5.21 -14.19 6.83
C TRP A 136 -4.00 -13.57 7.51
N GLY A 137 -3.13 -12.90 6.75
CA GLY A 137 -1.86 -12.37 7.23
C GLY A 137 -1.97 -11.11 8.09
N LEU A 138 -2.97 -10.27 7.84
CA LEU A 138 -3.23 -9.03 8.60
C LEU A 138 -4.42 -9.14 9.56
N GLY A 139 -5.18 -10.24 9.49
CA GLY A 139 -6.37 -10.42 10.31
C GLY A 139 -7.51 -9.49 9.89
N MET A 140 -7.65 -9.24 8.58
CA MET A 140 -8.67 -8.34 8.03
C MET A 140 -9.78 -9.17 7.37
N PRO A 141 -11.00 -9.24 7.92
CA PRO A 141 -12.10 -9.99 7.32
C PRO A 141 -12.54 -9.38 5.98
N LEU A 142 -12.99 -10.25 5.07
CA LEU A 142 -13.70 -9.85 3.86
C LEU A 142 -15.09 -9.35 4.28
N VAL A 143 -15.39 -8.07 4.01
CA VAL A 143 -16.66 -7.44 4.43
C VAL A 143 -17.57 -7.08 3.26
N ALA A 144 -17.01 -6.88 2.07
CA ALA A 144 -17.79 -6.58 0.87
C ALA A 144 -17.13 -7.16 -0.39
N LYS A 145 -17.94 -7.44 -1.41
CA LYS A 145 -17.46 -7.89 -2.72
C LYS A 145 -18.25 -7.26 -3.85
N SER A 146 -17.62 -7.16 -5.02
CA SER A 146 -18.27 -6.90 -6.29
C SER A 146 -17.61 -7.79 -7.34
N ASP A 147 -18.30 -8.85 -7.74
CA ASP A 147 -17.81 -9.86 -8.68
C ASP A 147 -18.99 -10.43 -9.51
N LEU A 148 -18.76 -11.51 -10.28
CA LEU A 148 -19.79 -12.15 -11.09
C LEU A 148 -21.06 -12.50 -10.31
N SER A 149 -20.94 -12.89 -9.04
CA SER A 149 -22.08 -13.26 -8.21
C SER A 149 -22.97 -12.06 -7.84
N THR A 150 -22.41 -10.86 -7.91
CA THR A 150 -23.10 -9.57 -7.68
C THR A 150 -23.53 -8.89 -8.98
N GLY A 151 -23.34 -9.57 -10.12
CA GLY A 151 -23.66 -9.04 -11.45
C GLY A 151 -22.54 -8.22 -12.11
N ASN A 152 -21.38 -8.04 -11.47
CA ASN A 152 -20.23 -7.35 -12.07
C ASN A 152 -19.47 -8.29 -13.01
N GLN A 153 -19.49 -7.97 -14.30
CA GLN A 153 -18.89 -8.79 -15.36
C GLN A 153 -17.55 -8.21 -15.87
N VAL A 154 -17.10 -7.11 -15.28
CA VAL A 154 -15.92 -6.35 -15.69
C VAL A 154 -14.72 -6.72 -14.82
N HIS A 155 -14.91 -6.76 -13.51
CA HIS A 155 -13.85 -7.04 -12.55
C HIS A 155 -14.35 -7.80 -11.33
N ALA A 156 -13.42 -8.47 -10.65
CA ALA A 156 -13.63 -9.00 -9.31
C ALA A 156 -12.95 -8.07 -8.31
N SER A 157 -13.72 -7.57 -7.35
CA SER A 157 -13.25 -6.66 -6.30
C SER A 157 -13.63 -7.18 -4.92
N TYR A 158 -12.65 -7.32 -4.03
CA TYR A 158 -12.83 -7.82 -2.66
C TYR A 158 -12.32 -6.80 -1.64
N LEU A 159 -13.20 -6.40 -0.72
CA LEU A 159 -12.88 -5.42 0.31
C LEU A 159 -12.62 -6.11 1.65
N LEU A 160 -11.39 -5.96 2.14
CA LEU A 160 -11.02 -6.31 3.50
C LEU A 160 -11.12 -5.09 4.42
N ARG A 161 -11.56 -5.29 5.67
CA ARG A 161 -11.68 -4.21 6.65
C ARG A 161 -11.21 -4.63 8.03
N SER A 162 -10.46 -3.75 8.71
CA SER A 162 -10.10 -3.90 10.13
C SER A 162 -10.09 -2.51 10.78
N GLY A 163 -11.05 -2.28 11.69
CA GLY A 163 -11.42 -0.92 12.09
C GLY A 163 -11.84 -0.06 10.89
N ASP A 164 -11.26 1.13 10.77
CA ASP A 164 -11.40 2.05 9.63
C ASP A 164 -10.50 1.68 8.43
N LEU A 165 -9.51 0.80 8.60
CA LEU A 165 -8.62 0.42 7.49
C LEU A 165 -9.38 -0.42 6.46
N CYS A 166 -9.40 0.05 5.22
CA CYS A 166 -10.05 -0.62 4.09
C CYS A 166 -9.04 -0.91 2.97
N PHE A 167 -8.84 -2.20 2.65
CA PHE A 167 -8.05 -2.65 1.50
C PHE A 167 -8.95 -3.29 0.46
N LEU A 168 -8.90 -2.78 -0.77
CA LEU A 168 -9.64 -3.26 -1.90
C LEU A 168 -8.69 -3.97 -2.87
N PHE A 169 -9.02 -5.19 -3.27
CA PHE A 169 -8.23 -5.96 -4.24
C PHE A 169 -9.06 -6.17 -5.49
N THR A 170 -8.56 -5.69 -6.63
CA THR A 170 -9.31 -5.69 -7.88
C THR A 170 -8.50 -6.35 -9.00
N ALA A 171 -9.15 -7.25 -9.74
CA ALA A 171 -8.57 -7.96 -10.87
C ALA A 171 -9.54 -7.97 -12.08
N PRO A 172 -9.03 -7.88 -13.32
CA PRO A 172 -9.85 -7.87 -14.53
C PRO A 172 -10.38 -9.27 -14.83
N TYR A 173 -11.66 -9.37 -15.19
CA TYR A 173 -12.14 -10.54 -15.91
C TYR A 173 -11.64 -10.55 -17.36
N SER A 174 -11.98 -11.59 -18.12
CA SER A 174 -11.81 -11.55 -19.57
C SER A 174 -12.72 -10.48 -20.18
N PRO A 175 -12.22 -9.57 -21.03
CA PRO A 175 -13.06 -8.57 -21.71
C PRO A 175 -14.21 -9.19 -22.52
N SER A 176 -14.07 -10.46 -22.94
CA SER A 176 -15.11 -11.20 -23.65
C SER A 176 -16.38 -11.43 -22.82
N ILE A 177 -16.27 -11.44 -21.49
CA ILE A 177 -17.43 -11.64 -20.60
C ILE A 177 -18.31 -10.39 -20.63
N ALA A 178 -17.70 -9.21 -20.48
CA ALA A 178 -18.41 -7.94 -20.59
C ALA A 178 -18.99 -7.69 -21.98
N SER A 179 -18.31 -8.11 -23.07
CA SER A 179 -18.82 -7.93 -24.44
C SER A 179 -20.06 -8.75 -24.77
N LEU A 180 -20.31 -9.83 -24.03
CA LEU A 180 -21.50 -10.67 -24.18
C LEU A 180 -22.69 -10.13 -23.35
N SER A 181 -22.47 -9.10 -22.55
CA SER A 181 -23.46 -8.54 -21.65
C SER A 181 -24.46 -7.66 -22.37
N GLN A 182 -25.73 -7.76 -21.95
CA GLN A 182 -26.75 -6.76 -22.26
C GLN A 182 -26.65 -5.52 -21.35
N SER A 183 -25.82 -5.57 -20.30
CA SER A 183 -25.54 -4.46 -19.39
C SER A 183 -24.07 -4.03 -19.52
N PRO A 184 -23.75 -3.15 -20.49
CA PRO A 184 -22.37 -2.76 -20.79
C PRO A 184 -21.68 -1.94 -19.68
N ASN A 185 -22.40 -1.58 -18.60
CA ASN A 185 -21.87 -0.77 -17.50
C ASN A 185 -22.06 -1.43 -16.12
N SER A 186 -21.68 -2.71 -16.00
CA SER A 186 -21.79 -3.48 -14.76
C SER A 186 -20.62 -3.28 -13.77
N ALA A 187 -19.64 -2.44 -14.11
CA ALA A 187 -18.51 -2.14 -13.23
C ALA A 187 -18.98 -1.30 -12.03
N SER A 188 -18.75 -1.79 -10.81
CA SER A 188 -19.02 -1.02 -9.58
C SER A 188 -18.01 0.10 -9.31
N ILE A 189 -16.80 -0.03 -9.88
CA ILE A 189 -15.77 1.01 -9.89
C ILE A 189 -15.69 1.52 -11.34
N PRO A 190 -16.25 2.71 -11.63
CA PRO A 190 -16.46 3.14 -13.02
C PRO A 190 -15.18 3.66 -13.68
N SER A 191 -14.12 3.92 -12.90
CA SER A 191 -12.79 4.28 -13.42
C SER A 191 -11.97 3.06 -13.87
N PHE A 192 -12.46 1.84 -13.66
CA PHE A 192 -11.75 0.62 -14.01
C PHE A 192 -11.62 0.45 -15.53
N ASP A 193 -10.42 0.16 -16.01
CA ASP A 193 -10.15 -0.22 -17.40
C ASP A 193 -9.38 -1.54 -17.47
N HIS A 194 -9.87 -2.48 -18.28
CA HIS A 194 -9.26 -3.80 -18.45
C HIS A 194 -7.80 -3.70 -18.93
N SER A 195 -7.55 -2.83 -19.89
CA SER A 195 -6.25 -2.73 -20.54
C SER A 195 -5.22 -2.08 -19.61
N ALA A 196 -5.64 -1.04 -18.87
CA ALA A 196 -4.83 -0.37 -17.86
C ALA A 196 -4.51 -1.31 -16.71
N CYS A 197 -5.49 -2.05 -16.20
CA CYS A 197 -5.26 -2.98 -15.09
C CYS A 197 -4.27 -4.09 -15.44
N ARG A 198 -4.37 -4.66 -16.65
CA ARG A 198 -3.41 -5.68 -17.11
C ARG A 198 -2.01 -5.11 -17.28
N ARG A 199 -1.87 -3.96 -17.97
CA ARG A 199 -0.57 -3.30 -18.14
C ARG A 199 0.06 -2.92 -16.80
N PHE A 200 -0.73 -2.44 -15.84
CA PHE A 200 -0.27 -2.09 -14.50
C PHE A 200 0.26 -3.32 -13.76
N ALA A 201 -0.49 -4.43 -13.77
CA ALA A 201 -0.06 -5.68 -13.13
C ALA A 201 1.19 -6.28 -13.82
N ASP A 202 1.30 -6.17 -15.14
CA ASP A 202 2.47 -6.64 -15.90
C ASP A 202 3.72 -5.79 -15.56
N SER A 203 3.57 -4.47 -15.51
CA SER A 203 4.69 -3.54 -15.26
C SER A 203 5.15 -3.53 -13.81
N HIS A 204 4.23 -3.60 -12.83
CA HIS A 204 4.56 -3.41 -11.42
C HIS A 204 4.42 -4.68 -10.56
N GLY A 205 3.75 -5.72 -11.05
CA GLY A 205 3.32 -6.86 -10.22
C GLY A 205 2.15 -6.50 -9.31
N LEU A 206 2.16 -7.00 -8.06
CA LEU A 206 1.19 -6.57 -7.05
C LEU A 206 1.56 -5.17 -6.54
N ALA A 207 0.75 -4.17 -6.84
CA ALA A 207 0.99 -2.79 -6.42
C ALA A 207 -0.30 -2.01 -6.14
N VAL A 208 -0.19 -0.90 -5.41
CA VAL A 208 -1.32 0.00 -5.15
C VAL A 208 -1.60 0.86 -6.37
N ARG A 209 -2.84 0.79 -6.87
CA ARG A 209 -3.31 1.66 -7.94
C ARG A 209 -3.88 2.97 -7.40
N ALA A 210 -4.71 2.91 -6.37
CA ALA A 210 -5.41 4.09 -5.86
C ALA A 210 -5.19 4.28 -4.36
N VAL A 211 -4.77 5.49 -4.00
CA VAL A 211 -4.86 6.01 -2.63
C VAL A 211 -6.14 6.82 -2.56
N ALA A 212 -7.15 6.34 -1.84
CA ALA A 212 -8.44 7.02 -1.77
C ALA A 212 -8.57 7.82 -0.47
N ILE A 213 -9.01 9.07 -0.60
CA ILE A 213 -9.32 9.97 0.52
C ILE A 213 -10.79 10.36 0.48
N GLU A 214 -11.41 10.41 1.65
CA GLU A 214 -12.74 10.96 1.81
C GLU A 214 -12.65 12.49 1.82
N VAL A 215 -13.45 13.14 0.98
CA VAL A 215 -13.56 14.59 0.88
C VAL A 215 -15.00 15.02 1.09
N GLU A 216 -15.22 16.31 1.35
CA GLU A 216 -16.57 16.87 1.45
C GLU A 216 -17.35 16.69 0.14
N ASP A 217 -16.69 16.99 -0.99
CA ASP A 217 -17.27 16.93 -2.33
C ASP A 217 -16.18 16.54 -3.35
N ALA A 218 -16.33 15.36 -3.97
CA ALA A 218 -15.37 14.80 -4.91
C ALA A 218 -15.36 15.54 -6.26
N GLU A 219 -16.49 16.14 -6.67
CA GLU A 219 -16.56 16.95 -7.89
C GLU A 219 -15.82 18.28 -7.71
N LEU A 220 -16.05 18.94 -6.56
CA LEU A 220 -15.30 20.15 -6.21
C LEU A 220 -13.80 19.85 -6.03
N ALA A 221 -13.44 18.76 -5.35
CA ALA A 221 -12.05 18.37 -5.17
C ALA A 221 -11.36 18.12 -6.53
N PHE A 222 -12.00 17.39 -7.44
CA PHE A 222 -11.46 17.14 -8.77
C PHE A 222 -11.27 18.43 -9.58
N THR A 223 -12.32 19.25 -9.68
CA THR A 223 -12.29 20.49 -10.48
C THR A 223 -11.25 21.47 -9.93
N THR A 224 -11.17 21.59 -8.60
CA THR A 224 -10.16 22.42 -7.93
C THR A 224 -8.75 21.90 -8.17
N SER A 225 -8.53 20.59 -8.05
CA SER A 225 -7.22 19.97 -8.32
C SER A 225 -6.76 20.20 -9.75
N VAL A 226 -7.63 19.95 -10.74
CA VAL A 226 -7.30 20.14 -12.16
C VAL A 226 -7.02 21.62 -12.47
N ALA A 227 -7.79 22.55 -11.89
CA ALA A 227 -7.54 23.98 -12.02
C ALA A 227 -6.17 24.42 -11.43
N HIS A 228 -5.60 23.62 -10.52
CA HIS A 228 -4.29 23.84 -9.91
C HIS A 228 -3.22 22.86 -10.42
N GLY A 229 -3.42 22.31 -11.62
CA GLY A 229 -2.38 21.57 -12.35
C GLY A 229 -2.42 20.05 -12.19
N ALA A 230 -3.36 19.48 -11.44
CA ALA A 230 -3.51 18.03 -11.36
C ALA A 230 -3.85 17.45 -12.75
N LYS A 231 -3.19 16.36 -13.12
CA LYS A 231 -3.50 15.62 -14.35
C LYS A 231 -4.74 14.75 -14.10
N PRO A 232 -5.85 14.95 -14.83
CA PRO A 232 -7.05 14.15 -14.63
C PRO A 232 -6.81 12.68 -15.01
N SER A 233 -7.36 11.74 -14.24
CA SER A 233 -7.36 10.30 -14.53
C SER A 233 -8.78 9.80 -14.82
N SER A 234 -9.74 10.10 -13.94
CA SER A 234 -11.15 9.78 -14.14
C SER A 234 -12.00 10.98 -13.69
N PRO A 235 -12.91 11.50 -14.54
CA PRO A 235 -13.76 12.62 -14.16
C PRO A 235 -14.72 12.23 -13.02
N PRO A 236 -15.36 13.22 -12.35
CA PRO A 236 -16.37 12.95 -11.33
C PRO A 236 -17.53 12.13 -11.89
N LEU A 237 -17.86 11.04 -11.20
CA LEU A 237 -18.93 10.11 -11.56
C LEU A 237 -19.83 9.89 -10.35
N SER A 238 -21.15 10.01 -10.56
CA SER A 238 -22.18 9.71 -9.55
C SER A 238 -22.44 8.20 -9.53
N LEU A 239 -22.31 7.57 -8.37
CA LEU A 239 -22.70 6.19 -8.11
C LEU A 239 -24.01 6.18 -7.34
N ASP A 240 -25.07 5.76 -8.03
CA ASP A 240 -26.43 5.61 -7.47
C ASP A 240 -26.94 6.87 -6.75
N ASP A 241 -26.52 8.06 -7.20
CA ASP A 241 -26.80 9.37 -6.60
C ASP A 241 -26.50 9.49 -5.09
N ARG A 242 -25.73 8.56 -4.54
CA ARG A 242 -25.33 8.50 -3.13
C ARG A 242 -23.86 8.86 -2.93
N VAL A 243 -23.01 8.44 -3.87
CA VAL A 243 -21.55 8.62 -3.80
C VAL A 243 -21.07 9.34 -5.05
N ALA A 244 -20.07 10.21 -4.92
CA ALA A 244 -19.29 10.71 -6.04
C ALA A 244 -17.85 10.22 -5.93
N ILE A 245 -17.29 9.79 -7.06
CA ILE A 245 -15.91 9.32 -7.18
C ILE A 245 -15.21 10.07 -8.31
N ALA A 246 -13.97 10.48 -8.09
CA ALA A 246 -13.12 11.12 -9.10
C ALA A 246 -11.65 10.77 -8.87
N GLU A 247 -10.82 10.86 -9.89
CA GLU A 247 -9.40 10.50 -9.79
C GLU A 247 -8.49 11.48 -10.53
N VAL A 248 -7.37 11.83 -9.90
CA VAL A 248 -6.25 12.54 -10.52
C VAL A 248 -4.96 11.74 -10.35
N GLN A 249 -4.00 11.91 -11.25
CA GLN A 249 -2.69 11.26 -11.12
C GLN A 249 -1.94 11.82 -9.90
N LEU A 250 -1.39 10.93 -9.07
CA LEU A 250 -0.61 11.29 -7.89
C LEU A 250 0.89 11.26 -8.19
N TYR A 251 1.43 10.08 -8.52
CA TYR A 251 2.80 9.87 -9.02
C TYR A 251 2.89 8.53 -9.75
N GLY A 252 3.72 8.44 -10.79
CA GLY A 252 3.76 7.25 -11.66
C GLY A 252 2.36 6.89 -12.18
N ASP A 253 1.99 5.62 -12.05
CA ASP A 253 0.65 5.10 -12.34
C ASP A 253 -0.25 5.02 -11.08
N VAL A 254 0.10 5.69 -9.99
CA VAL A 254 -0.76 5.79 -8.80
C VAL A 254 -1.71 6.98 -8.94
N VAL A 255 -2.98 6.79 -8.59
CA VAL A 255 -3.99 7.86 -8.56
C VAL A 255 -4.35 8.25 -7.13
N LEU A 256 -4.63 9.53 -6.93
CA LEU A 256 -5.35 10.02 -5.76
C LEU A 256 -6.84 10.02 -6.11
N ARG A 257 -7.60 9.19 -5.39
CA ARG A 257 -9.04 9.04 -5.58
C ARG A 257 -9.79 9.87 -4.54
N TYR A 258 -10.69 10.71 -5.00
CA TYR A 258 -11.62 11.45 -4.15
C TYR A 258 -12.93 10.68 -4.04
N VAL A 259 -13.42 10.51 -2.82
CA VAL A 259 -14.73 9.91 -2.54
C VAL A 259 -15.52 10.86 -1.66
N SER A 260 -16.75 11.16 -2.04
CA SER A 260 -17.67 11.95 -1.21
C SER A 260 -19.07 11.33 -1.18
N TYR A 261 -19.78 11.58 -0.09
CA TYR A 261 -21.11 11.04 0.18
C TYR A 261 -22.13 12.17 0.21
N LYS A 262 -23.12 12.13 -0.69
CA LYS A 262 -24.10 13.23 -0.87
C LYS A 262 -25.08 13.36 0.31
N ASP A 263 -25.43 12.26 0.95
CA ASP A 263 -26.25 12.27 2.16
C ASP A 263 -25.80 11.15 3.12
N PRO A 264 -25.01 11.48 4.16
CA PRO A 264 -24.57 10.52 5.17
C PRO A 264 -25.74 9.87 5.93
N THR A 265 -26.87 10.57 6.06
CA THR A 265 -28.06 10.08 6.78
C THR A 265 -28.87 9.07 5.94
N ARG A 266 -28.70 9.09 4.62
CA ARG A 266 -29.24 8.10 3.68
C ARG A 266 -28.37 6.88 3.49
N ILE A 267 -27.21 6.81 4.14
CA ILE A 267 -26.52 5.52 4.37
C ILE A 267 -27.26 4.81 5.52
N SER A 268 -28.57 4.62 5.35
CA SER A 268 -29.38 3.74 6.19
C SER A 268 -29.22 2.32 5.67
N ASP A 269 -27.97 1.85 5.59
CA ASP A 269 -27.71 0.45 5.34
C ASP A 269 -28.00 -0.31 6.64
N PRO A 270 -28.79 -1.39 6.62
CA PRO A 270 -29.01 -2.22 7.80
C PRO A 270 -27.70 -2.78 8.41
N ASN A 271 -26.58 -2.74 7.67
CA ASN A 271 -25.27 -3.15 8.16
C ASN A 271 -24.16 -2.13 7.80
N PRO A 272 -24.05 -1.00 8.55
CA PRO A 272 -23.07 0.06 8.25
C PRO A 272 -21.63 -0.45 8.27
N ASP A 273 -21.34 -1.47 9.08
CA ASP A 273 -20.00 -2.06 9.22
C ASP A 273 -19.58 -2.88 7.99
N SER A 274 -20.49 -3.18 7.06
CA SER A 274 -20.22 -3.95 5.84
C SER A 274 -20.49 -3.19 4.54
N TRP A 275 -21.03 -1.97 4.63
CA TRP A 275 -21.24 -1.11 3.48
C TRP A 275 -19.92 -0.51 2.95
N PHE A 276 -19.84 -0.22 1.65
CA PHE A 276 -18.69 0.41 1.00
C PHE A 276 -19.08 1.37 -0.13
N LEU A 277 -19.35 0.86 -1.33
CA LEU A 277 -19.76 1.63 -2.50
C LEU A 277 -20.97 0.97 -3.16
N PRO A 278 -21.82 1.72 -3.89
CA PRO A 278 -22.88 1.14 -4.69
C PRO A 278 -22.34 0.05 -5.64
N GLY A 279 -23.06 -1.07 -5.76
CA GLY A 279 -22.62 -2.23 -6.54
C GLY A 279 -21.70 -3.20 -5.80
N PHE A 280 -21.40 -2.96 -4.52
CA PHE A 280 -20.81 -3.93 -3.61
C PHE A 280 -21.88 -4.57 -2.73
N GLU A 281 -21.76 -5.89 -2.53
CA GLU A 281 -22.61 -6.65 -1.61
C GLU A 281 -21.83 -6.98 -0.33
N SER A 282 -22.51 -6.86 0.82
CA SER A 282 -21.99 -7.26 2.13
C SER A 282 -21.69 -8.75 2.17
N VAL A 283 -20.55 -9.13 2.75
CA VAL A 283 -20.17 -10.51 2.99
C VAL A 283 -20.28 -10.80 4.49
N PRO A 284 -21.23 -11.64 4.93
CA PRO A 284 -21.30 -12.04 6.34
C PRO A 284 -20.06 -12.86 6.69
N SER A 285 -19.31 -12.40 7.68
CA SER A 285 -18.12 -13.13 8.12
C SER A 285 -18.50 -14.34 8.97
N SER A 286 -18.08 -15.53 8.54
CA SER A 286 -18.12 -16.76 9.35
C SER A 286 -16.88 -16.93 10.25
N PHE A 287 -15.86 -16.07 10.08
CA PHE A 287 -14.59 -16.09 10.80
C PHE A 287 -14.20 -14.66 11.20
N PRO A 288 -14.45 -14.23 12.45
CA PRO A 288 -14.07 -12.90 12.90
C PRO A 288 -12.56 -12.85 13.12
N LEU A 289 -11.80 -12.58 12.06
CA LEU A 289 -10.40 -12.20 12.15
C LEU A 289 -10.32 -10.75 12.65
N ASP A 290 -9.50 -10.49 13.67
CA ASP A 290 -9.09 -9.14 14.03
C ASP A 290 -7.83 -9.21 14.90
N PHE A 291 -6.73 -8.70 14.36
CA PHE A 291 -5.44 -8.68 15.07
C PHE A 291 -5.19 -7.34 15.78
N GLY A 292 -6.09 -6.37 15.68
CA GLY A 292 -5.99 -5.07 16.35
C GLY A 292 -5.57 -3.90 15.43
N ILE A 293 -5.50 -4.10 14.11
CA ILE A 293 -5.24 -3.02 13.15
C ILE A 293 -6.48 -2.13 13.04
N ARG A 294 -6.31 -0.81 12.98
CA ARG A 294 -7.46 0.13 13.06
C ARG A 294 -7.55 1.13 11.92
N ARG A 295 -6.44 1.68 11.44
CA ARG A 295 -6.48 2.69 10.38
C ARG A 295 -5.17 2.77 9.61
N LEU A 296 -5.20 3.42 8.46
CA LEU A 296 -4.00 3.87 7.76
C LEU A 296 -3.44 5.10 8.49
N ASP A 297 -2.13 5.12 8.75
CA ASP A 297 -1.42 6.28 9.28
C ASP A 297 -0.91 7.17 8.16
N HIS A 298 -0.16 6.56 7.24
CA HIS A 298 0.46 7.25 6.12
C HIS A 298 0.73 6.29 4.96
N ALA A 299 0.85 6.85 3.75
CA ALA A 299 1.09 6.13 2.51
C ALA A 299 2.25 6.78 1.75
N VAL A 300 3.33 6.03 1.54
CA VAL A 300 4.62 6.58 1.07
C VAL A 300 4.86 6.27 -0.38
N GLY A 301 5.12 7.30 -1.18
CA GLY A 301 5.51 7.18 -2.59
C GLY A 301 7.01 7.29 -2.80
N ASN A 302 7.55 6.48 -3.71
CA ASN A 302 8.90 6.65 -4.24
C ASN A 302 8.84 7.30 -5.61
N VAL A 303 9.65 8.33 -5.82
CA VAL A 303 9.76 9.11 -7.05
C VAL A 303 11.23 9.26 -7.45
N PRO A 304 11.54 9.47 -8.75
CA PRO A 304 12.92 9.70 -9.18
C PRO A 304 13.47 11.05 -8.69
N GLU A 305 12.61 12.07 -8.60
CA GLU A 305 12.97 13.44 -8.19
C GLU A 305 11.89 13.99 -7.25
N LEU A 306 12.29 14.42 -6.06
CA LEU A 306 11.39 14.84 -4.98
C LEU A 306 10.80 16.22 -5.23
N GLY A 307 11.63 17.19 -5.63
CA GLY A 307 11.21 18.59 -5.79
C GLY A 307 10.02 18.77 -6.74
N PRO A 308 10.07 18.24 -7.98
CA PRO A 308 8.94 18.28 -8.90
C PRO A 308 7.70 17.54 -8.38
N ALA A 309 7.88 16.38 -7.73
CA ALA A 309 6.76 15.59 -7.22
C ALA A 309 6.06 16.28 -6.04
N VAL A 310 6.81 16.78 -5.06
CA VAL A 310 6.28 17.55 -3.93
C VAL A 310 5.58 18.79 -4.43
N SER A 311 6.20 19.55 -5.34
CA SER A 311 5.60 20.77 -5.90
C SER A 311 4.29 20.49 -6.65
N TYR A 312 4.24 19.38 -7.40
CA TYR A 312 3.03 18.95 -8.10
C TYR A 312 1.90 18.62 -7.10
N VAL A 313 2.15 17.72 -6.13
CA VAL A 313 1.12 17.27 -5.18
C VAL A 313 0.65 18.44 -4.29
N LYS A 314 1.58 19.16 -3.67
CA LYS A 314 1.31 20.37 -2.89
C LYS A 314 0.57 21.43 -3.71
N GLY A 315 0.95 21.59 -4.97
CA GLY A 315 0.36 22.55 -5.90
C GLY A 315 -1.14 22.35 -6.05
N PHE A 316 -1.59 21.12 -6.31
CA PHE A 316 -3.01 20.85 -6.58
C PHE A 316 -3.84 20.53 -5.34
N THR A 317 -3.26 19.99 -4.26
CA THR A 317 -4.02 19.71 -3.02
C THR A 317 -4.04 20.89 -2.06
N GLY A 318 -2.98 21.70 -2.03
CA GLY A 318 -2.74 22.68 -0.97
C GLY A 318 -2.19 22.09 0.32
N PHE A 319 -1.82 20.79 0.33
CA PHE A 319 -1.21 20.13 1.49
C PHE A 319 0.09 20.82 1.89
N HIS A 320 0.38 20.89 3.18
CA HIS A 320 1.61 21.50 3.69
C HIS A 320 2.68 20.46 4.00
N GLU A 321 3.92 20.92 4.04
CA GLU A 321 5.05 20.10 4.48
C GLU A 321 4.98 19.93 6.00
N PHE A 322 4.89 18.68 6.45
CA PHE A 322 4.79 18.32 7.85
C PHE A 322 6.16 18.03 8.47
N ALA A 323 7.03 17.36 7.71
CA ALA A 323 8.39 16.99 8.09
C ALA A 323 9.21 16.70 6.84
N GLU A 324 10.52 16.78 6.96
CA GLU A 324 11.47 16.35 5.93
C GLU A 324 12.67 15.64 6.56
N PHE A 325 13.33 14.81 5.76
CA PHE A 325 14.51 14.05 6.15
C PHE A 325 15.49 14.06 4.98
N THR A 326 16.75 14.41 5.22
CA THR A 326 17.81 14.28 4.21
C THR A 326 18.62 13.00 4.42
N ALA A 327 19.49 12.69 3.45
CA ALA A 327 20.45 11.59 3.56
C ALA A 327 21.27 11.65 4.86
N GLU A 328 21.68 12.85 5.27
CA GLU A 328 22.45 13.08 6.49
C GLU A 328 21.63 12.81 7.75
N ASP A 329 20.33 13.10 7.72
CA ASP A 329 19.41 12.84 8.82
C ASP A 329 19.13 11.35 9.05
N VAL A 330 19.15 10.56 7.97
CA VAL A 330 18.86 9.12 7.96
C VAL A 330 20.04 8.28 8.50
N GLY A 331 21.24 8.86 8.55
CA GLY A 331 22.35 8.34 9.37
C GLY A 331 22.95 7.03 8.89
N THR A 332 22.90 6.74 7.59
CA THR A 332 23.51 5.56 6.96
C THR A 332 24.79 5.95 6.23
N SER A 333 25.89 5.25 6.50
CA SER A 333 27.18 5.52 5.83
C SER A 333 27.25 4.98 4.40
N ASP A 334 26.26 4.16 4.02
CA ASP A 334 26.35 3.26 2.88
C ASP A 334 25.25 3.50 1.84
N SER A 335 24.01 3.82 2.23
CA SER A 335 22.89 4.18 1.34
C SER A 335 22.18 5.45 1.82
N GLY A 336 21.23 6.02 1.07
CA GLY A 336 20.49 7.21 1.51
C GLY A 336 19.20 7.47 0.73
N LEU A 337 18.35 8.31 1.30
CA LEU A 337 17.17 8.88 0.67
C LEU A 337 16.96 10.31 1.18
N ASN A 338 16.25 11.09 0.39
CA ASN A 338 15.60 12.31 0.88
C ASN A 338 14.09 12.06 0.91
N SER A 339 13.41 12.63 1.91
CA SER A 339 11.98 12.47 2.10
C SER A 339 11.31 13.76 2.54
N VAL A 340 10.09 14.00 2.04
CA VAL A 340 9.19 15.07 2.49
C VAL A 340 7.82 14.48 2.75
N VAL A 341 7.25 14.83 3.91
CA VAL A 341 5.89 14.45 4.30
C VAL A 341 4.92 15.57 3.96
N LEU A 342 3.96 15.31 3.08
CA LEU A 342 2.82 16.20 2.86
C LEU A 342 1.64 15.81 3.73
N ALA A 343 0.94 16.80 4.30
CA ALA A 343 -0.19 16.61 5.17
C ALA A 343 -1.38 17.50 4.79
N ASN A 344 -2.60 17.00 5.01
CA ASN A 344 -3.79 17.85 4.98
C ASN A 344 -3.88 18.76 6.21
N ASN A 345 -4.85 19.69 6.24
CA ASN A 345 -5.04 20.68 7.30
C ASN A 345 -5.04 20.11 8.73
N ASP A 346 -5.72 18.98 8.92
CA ASP A 346 -5.85 18.33 10.22
C ASP A 346 -4.76 17.26 10.45
N GLU A 347 -3.86 17.10 9.48
CA GLU A 347 -2.69 16.23 9.51
C GLU A 347 -3.01 14.76 9.74
N MET A 348 -4.20 14.32 9.30
CA MET A 348 -4.69 12.94 9.40
C MET A 348 -4.51 12.16 8.08
N VAL A 349 -4.30 12.85 6.98
CA VAL A 349 -3.87 12.29 5.69
C VAL A 349 -2.42 12.69 5.48
N LEU A 350 -1.53 11.70 5.54
CA LEU A 350 -0.08 11.89 5.48
C LEU A 350 0.47 11.14 4.26
N LEU A 351 1.06 11.89 3.33
CA LEU A 351 1.63 11.38 2.08
C LEU A 351 3.13 11.70 1.99
N PRO A 352 4.00 10.90 2.62
CA PRO A 352 5.43 10.99 2.41
C PRO A 352 5.85 10.65 0.97
N LEU A 353 6.86 11.35 0.48
CA LEU A 353 7.49 11.13 -0.82
C LEU A 353 9.00 10.98 -0.62
N ASN A 354 9.60 9.98 -1.25
CA ASN A 354 11.04 9.73 -1.19
C ASN A 354 11.69 9.83 -2.58
N GLU A 355 12.93 10.31 -2.62
CA GLU A 355 13.82 10.19 -3.78
C GLU A 355 15.13 9.44 -3.42
N PRO A 356 15.78 8.79 -4.41
CA PRO A 356 17.08 8.17 -4.20
C PRO A 356 18.18 9.21 -4.05
N VAL A 357 19.16 8.92 -3.19
CA VAL A 357 20.42 9.65 -3.13
C VAL A 357 21.49 8.83 -3.87
N PHE A 358 22.16 9.45 -4.84
CA PHE A 358 23.19 8.81 -5.66
C PHE A 358 24.61 9.09 -5.13
N GLY A 359 25.57 8.27 -5.55
CA GLY A 359 26.98 8.43 -5.15
C GLY A 359 27.33 7.87 -3.77
N THR A 360 26.40 7.16 -3.12
CA THR A 360 26.62 6.41 -1.88
C THR A 360 27.33 5.08 -2.16
N LYS A 361 27.93 4.45 -1.13
CA LYS A 361 28.71 3.19 -1.30
C LYS A 361 27.86 2.02 -1.79
N ARG A 362 26.61 1.97 -1.35
CA ARG A 362 25.56 1.04 -1.74
C ARG A 362 24.50 1.78 -2.51
N LYS A 363 23.78 1.02 -3.34
CA LYS A 363 22.63 1.53 -4.06
C LYS A 363 21.52 1.92 -3.08
N SER A 364 20.88 3.06 -3.33
CA SER A 364 19.70 3.47 -2.57
C SER A 364 18.57 2.45 -2.75
N GLN A 365 17.92 2.08 -1.65
CA GLN A 365 16.72 1.23 -1.67
C GLN A 365 15.59 1.85 -2.51
N ILE A 366 15.54 3.19 -2.58
CA ILE A 366 14.58 3.90 -3.42
C ILE A 366 14.88 3.64 -4.91
N GLN A 367 16.16 3.62 -5.29
CA GLN A 367 16.55 3.28 -6.65
C GLN A 367 16.27 1.82 -6.98
N THR A 368 16.53 0.90 -6.05
CA THR A 368 16.18 -0.53 -6.20
C THR A 368 14.67 -0.69 -6.41
N TYR A 369 13.84 0.03 -5.66
CA TYR A 369 12.39 0.07 -5.86
C TYR A 369 12.05 0.55 -7.27
N LEU A 370 12.56 1.72 -7.69
CA LEU A 370 12.22 2.32 -9.00
C LEU A 370 12.55 1.39 -10.17
N GLU A 371 13.63 0.62 -10.08
CA GLU A 371 13.99 -0.34 -11.12
C GLU A 371 13.08 -1.57 -11.14
N HIS A 372 12.80 -2.18 -9.99
CA HIS A 372 11.98 -3.40 -9.92
C HIS A 372 10.48 -3.10 -10.07
N ASN A 373 10.07 -1.88 -9.74
CA ASN A 373 8.71 -1.38 -9.96
C ASN A 373 8.53 -0.78 -11.36
N GLU A 374 9.59 -0.66 -12.18
CA GLU A 374 9.53 0.02 -13.49
C GLU A 374 9.06 1.50 -13.42
N GLY A 375 9.42 2.20 -12.34
CA GLY A 375 9.14 3.62 -12.15
C GLY A 375 8.58 3.94 -10.78
N ALA A 376 8.07 5.18 -10.66
CA ALA A 376 7.49 5.70 -9.44
C ALA A 376 6.24 4.91 -9.00
N GLY A 377 6.03 4.82 -7.69
CA GLY A 377 4.91 4.05 -7.14
C GLY A 377 4.85 4.13 -5.62
N LEU A 378 3.84 3.48 -5.04
CA LEU A 378 3.68 3.40 -3.59
C LEU A 378 4.64 2.34 -2.99
N GLN A 379 5.50 2.77 -2.08
CA GLN A 379 6.50 1.93 -1.43
C GLN A 379 5.92 1.22 -0.20
N HIS A 380 5.30 1.95 0.72
CA HIS A 380 4.76 1.31 1.92
C HIS A 380 3.52 2.00 2.46
N LEU A 381 2.78 1.21 3.24
CA LEU A 381 1.61 1.63 3.99
C LEU A 381 1.86 1.38 5.47
N ALA A 382 1.72 2.41 6.29
CA ALA A 382 1.84 2.29 7.73
C ALA A 382 0.47 2.11 8.37
N LEU A 383 0.28 0.98 9.05
CA LEU A 383 -1.00 0.56 9.62
C LEU A 383 -0.95 0.72 11.13
N VAL A 384 -1.86 1.53 11.67
CA VAL A 384 -1.95 1.74 13.12
C VAL A 384 -2.63 0.53 13.76
N SER A 385 -1.96 -0.03 14.76
CA SER A 385 -2.54 -0.97 15.70
C SER A 385 -2.90 -0.28 17.01
N GLU A 386 -3.99 -0.73 17.64
CA GLU A 386 -4.32 -0.36 19.02
C GLU A 386 -3.47 -1.10 20.07
N ASP A 387 -2.93 -2.27 19.71
CA ASP A 387 -2.02 -3.11 20.50
C ASP A 387 -1.06 -3.83 19.55
N ILE A 388 0.06 -3.17 19.23
CA ILE A 388 1.07 -3.68 18.31
C ILE A 388 1.67 -5.01 18.79
N PHE A 389 1.75 -5.24 20.10
CA PHE A 389 2.29 -6.48 20.65
C PHE A 389 1.38 -7.66 20.30
N ARG A 390 0.07 -7.52 20.54
CA ARG A 390 -0.93 -8.52 20.11
C ARG A 390 -0.91 -8.69 18.59
N THR A 391 -0.95 -7.60 17.84
CA THR A 391 -0.96 -7.66 16.38
C THR A 391 0.22 -8.45 15.85
N LEU A 392 1.44 -8.18 16.33
CA LEU A 392 2.63 -8.89 15.85
C LEU A 392 2.72 -10.33 16.30
N ARG A 393 2.23 -10.70 17.49
CA ARG A 393 2.09 -12.12 17.86
C ARG A 393 1.22 -12.87 16.87
N GLU A 394 0.08 -12.31 16.51
CA GLU A 394 -0.85 -12.92 15.56
C GLU A 394 -0.29 -12.95 14.12
N MET A 395 0.34 -11.88 13.66
CA MET A 395 0.95 -11.85 12.33
C MET A 395 2.13 -12.83 12.23
N ARG A 396 3.03 -12.85 13.22
CA ARG A 396 4.21 -13.74 13.24
C ARG A 396 3.83 -15.21 13.34
N SER A 397 2.77 -15.57 14.06
CA SER A 397 2.30 -16.96 14.12
C SER A 397 1.80 -17.49 12.77
N ARG A 398 1.53 -16.59 11.81
CA ARG A 398 1.05 -16.91 10.47
C ARG A 398 2.09 -16.77 9.37
N SER A 399 3.27 -16.19 9.65
CA SER A 399 4.31 -15.92 8.64
C SER A 399 4.63 -17.15 7.77
N TRP A 400 4.87 -18.30 8.40
CA TRP A 400 5.26 -19.54 7.70
C TRP A 400 4.09 -20.35 7.12
N ILE A 401 2.85 -19.89 7.30
CA ILE A 401 1.64 -20.56 6.83
C ILE A 401 0.78 -19.60 5.99
N GLY A 402 1.45 -18.84 5.12
CA GLY A 402 0.81 -17.96 4.13
C GLY A 402 0.60 -16.51 4.59
N GLY A 403 1.11 -16.12 5.75
CA GLY A 403 1.09 -14.73 6.23
C GLY A 403 2.22 -13.87 5.64
N PHE A 404 2.62 -12.85 6.40
CA PHE A 404 3.71 -11.95 6.06
C PHE A 404 4.92 -12.19 6.95
N GLU A 405 6.11 -12.10 6.35
CA GLU A 405 7.38 -12.13 7.06
C GLU A 405 7.82 -10.70 7.42
N PHE A 406 8.67 -10.59 8.43
CA PHE A 406 9.21 -9.32 8.90
C PHE A 406 10.69 -9.19 8.58
N MET A 407 11.16 -7.95 8.53
CA MET A 407 12.59 -7.66 8.42
C MET A 407 13.35 -8.26 9.62
N PRO A 408 14.66 -8.56 9.45
CA PRO A 408 15.48 -9.05 10.55
C PRO A 408 15.45 -8.11 11.75
N SER A 409 15.27 -8.67 12.94
CA SER A 409 15.28 -7.90 14.17
C SER A 409 16.64 -7.21 14.38
N PRO A 410 16.65 -5.99 14.92
CA PRO A 410 17.87 -5.33 15.40
C PRO A 410 18.65 -6.20 16.39
N PRO A 411 19.97 -5.97 16.54
CA PRO A 411 20.78 -6.70 17.50
C PRO A 411 20.34 -6.41 18.95
N PRO A 412 20.59 -7.31 19.92
CA PRO A 412 20.25 -7.10 21.34
C PRO A 412 20.80 -5.79 21.95
N THR A 413 21.90 -5.26 21.40
CA THR A 413 22.48 -3.97 21.80
C THR A 413 21.53 -2.79 21.56
N TYR A 414 20.67 -2.86 20.54
CA TYR A 414 19.63 -1.86 20.28
C TYR A 414 18.65 -1.76 21.46
N TYR A 415 18.14 -2.91 21.93
CA TYR A 415 17.15 -3.00 23.01
C TYR A 415 17.74 -2.67 24.38
N LYS A 416 19.01 -3.02 24.64
CA LYS A 416 19.72 -2.58 25.85
C LYS A 416 19.77 -1.05 25.96
N ASN A 417 19.88 -0.35 24.84
CA ASN A 417 19.89 1.11 24.78
C ASN A 417 18.48 1.73 24.78
N LEU A 418 17.42 0.96 24.53
CA LEU A 418 16.04 1.48 24.55
C LEU A 418 15.62 1.98 25.93
N LYS A 419 16.09 1.33 27.00
CA LYS A 419 15.77 1.77 28.37
C LYS A 419 16.16 3.23 28.63
N ASN A 420 17.26 3.68 28.03
CA ASN A 420 17.71 5.07 28.14
C ASN A 420 16.88 6.05 27.29
N ARG A 421 16.17 5.58 26.26
CA ARG A 421 15.40 6.40 25.31
C ARG A 421 13.91 6.47 25.66
N ALA A 422 13.33 5.36 26.11
CA ALA A 422 11.89 5.19 26.28
C ALA A 422 11.49 4.45 27.57
N GLY A 423 12.40 4.29 28.54
CA GLY A 423 12.12 3.56 29.79
C GLY A 423 11.14 4.23 30.74
N ASP A 424 10.77 5.49 30.49
CA ASP A 424 9.69 6.22 31.17
C ASP A 424 8.32 6.02 30.51
N VAL A 425 8.27 5.47 29.29
CA VAL A 425 7.04 5.20 28.53
C VAL A 425 6.75 3.70 28.45
N LEU A 426 7.79 2.88 28.29
CA LEU A 426 7.70 1.42 28.19
C LEU A 426 8.25 0.76 29.45
N THR A 427 7.53 -0.24 29.98
CA THR A 427 8.03 -1.06 31.08
C THR A 427 9.17 -1.98 30.61
N ASP A 428 9.94 -2.52 31.56
CA ASP A 428 11.01 -3.48 31.23
C ASP A 428 10.46 -4.73 30.52
N GLU A 429 9.25 -5.17 30.88
CA GLU A 429 8.55 -6.27 30.19
C GLU A 429 8.18 -5.90 28.75
N GLN A 430 7.68 -4.69 28.51
CA GLN A 430 7.34 -4.22 27.15
C GLN A 430 8.59 -4.03 26.29
N ILE A 431 9.72 -3.59 26.86
CA ILE A 431 11.00 -3.49 26.14
C ILE A 431 11.47 -4.90 25.74
N LYS A 432 11.35 -5.88 26.64
CA LYS A 432 11.67 -7.27 26.31
C LYS A 432 10.76 -7.83 25.22
N GLU A 433 9.47 -7.49 25.26
CA GLU A 433 8.51 -7.88 24.23
C GLU A 433 8.82 -7.22 22.88
N CYS A 434 9.31 -5.98 22.88
CA CYS A 434 9.86 -5.34 21.68
C CYS A 434 11.03 -6.14 21.10
N GLU A 435 11.96 -6.61 21.95
CA GLU A 435 13.10 -7.45 21.51
C GLU A 435 12.64 -8.77 20.91
N GLU A 436 11.73 -9.48 21.59
CA GLU A 436 11.18 -10.75 21.14
C GLU A 436 10.43 -10.63 19.80
N LEU A 437 9.72 -9.52 19.59
CA LEU A 437 8.92 -9.27 18.38
C LEU A 437 9.66 -8.48 17.30
N GLY A 438 10.88 -8.00 17.57
CA GLY A 438 11.66 -7.20 16.62
C GLY A 438 11.14 -5.77 16.40
N ILE A 439 10.46 -5.19 17.38
CA ILE A 439 9.84 -3.85 17.29
C ILE A 439 10.91 -2.77 17.47
N LEU A 440 10.95 -1.83 16.53
CA LEU A 440 11.73 -0.60 16.61
C LEU A 440 10.94 0.45 17.40
N VAL A 441 11.62 1.23 18.23
CA VAL A 441 11.04 2.31 19.04
C VAL A 441 11.80 3.59 18.80
N ASP A 442 11.08 4.61 18.34
CA ASP A 442 11.57 5.99 18.23
C ASP A 442 10.80 6.93 19.15
N ARG A 443 11.38 8.08 19.43
CA ARG A 443 10.78 9.10 20.29
C ARG A 443 11.11 10.49 19.79
N ASP A 444 10.08 11.34 19.75
CA ASP A 444 10.24 12.78 19.54
C ASP A 444 9.82 13.56 20.80
N ASP A 445 9.75 14.88 20.66
CA ASP A 445 9.33 15.80 21.73
C ASP A 445 7.85 15.65 22.13
N GLN A 446 7.02 14.99 21.31
CA GLN A 446 5.57 14.91 21.48
C GLN A 446 5.08 13.52 21.88
N GLY A 447 5.78 12.45 21.50
CA GLY A 447 5.35 11.09 21.74
C GLY A 447 6.38 10.02 21.40
N THR A 448 5.95 8.77 21.50
CA THR A 448 6.75 7.56 21.22
C THR A 448 6.09 6.77 20.09
N LEU A 449 6.91 6.28 19.16
CA LEU A 449 6.50 5.51 18.00
C LEU A 449 7.09 4.11 18.09
N LEU A 450 6.23 3.10 18.18
CA LEU A 450 6.59 1.69 17.99
C LEU A 450 6.31 1.36 16.53
N GLN A 451 7.24 0.69 15.86
CA GLN A 451 7.10 0.33 14.45
C GLN A 451 7.83 -0.96 14.10
N ILE A 452 7.37 -1.65 13.06
CA ILE A 452 8.07 -2.77 12.44
C ILE A 452 7.70 -2.86 10.96
N PHE A 453 8.63 -3.38 10.16
CA PHE A 453 8.48 -3.50 8.72
C PHE A 453 8.37 -4.96 8.28
N THR A 454 7.42 -5.25 7.39
CA THR A 454 7.36 -6.53 6.70
C THR A 454 8.49 -6.61 5.66
N LYS A 455 8.83 -7.82 5.23
CA LYS A 455 9.43 -8.03 3.90
C LYS A 455 8.45 -7.57 2.81
N PRO A 456 8.87 -7.48 1.54
CA PRO A 456 7.96 -7.19 0.43
C PRO A 456 6.72 -8.10 0.45
N VAL A 457 5.55 -7.54 0.19
CA VAL A 457 4.27 -8.28 0.27
C VAL A 457 3.94 -9.04 -1.02
N GLY A 458 4.65 -8.75 -2.11
CA GLY A 458 4.62 -9.49 -3.37
C GLY A 458 5.98 -10.08 -3.73
N ASP A 459 6.14 -10.49 -4.99
CA ASP A 459 7.35 -11.17 -5.45
C ASP A 459 8.56 -10.21 -5.57
N ARG A 460 8.30 -8.94 -5.91
CA ARG A 460 9.33 -7.95 -6.20
C ARG A 460 9.75 -7.21 -4.93
N PRO A 461 11.00 -6.74 -4.81
CA PRO A 461 11.47 -5.90 -3.70
C PRO A 461 10.94 -4.46 -3.80
N THR A 462 9.62 -4.33 -3.75
CA THR A 462 8.89 -3.08 -4.01
C THR A 462 8.02 -2.71 -2.81
N ILE A 463 6.73 -3.04 -2.85
CA ILE A 463 5.78 -2.67 -1.80
C ILE A 463 5.95 -3.53 -0.55
N PHE A 464 5.96 -2.88 0.63
CA PHE A 464 5.92 -3.53 1.95
C PHE A 464 4.94 -2.83 2.90
N ILE A 465 4.74 -3.39 4.08
CA ILE A 465 3.83 -2.85 5.11
C ILE A 465 4.66 -2.49 6.34
N GLU A 466 4.30 -1.36 6.96
CA GLU A 466 4.75 -1.00 8.29
C GLU A 466 3.58 -1.17 9.27
N ILE A 467 3.80 -1.79 10.42
CA ILE A 467 2.82 -1.82 11.51
C ILE A 467 3.32 -0.88 12.60
N ILE A 468 2.48 0.06 13.04
CA ILE A 468 2.86 1.06 14.02
C ILE A 468 1.88 1.16 15.19
N GLN A 469 2.38 1.67 16.30
CA GLN A 469 1.57 2.21 17.38
C GLN A 469 2.21 3.50 17.91
N ARG A 470 1.40 4.56 17.99
CA ARG A 470 1.83 5.85 18.53
C ARG A 470 1.34 5.98 19.97
N VAL A 471 2.21 6.44 20.87
CA VAL A 471 1.91 6.67 22.29
C VAL A 471 2.12 8.15 22.60
N GLY A 472 1.10 8.81 23.15
CA GLY A 472 1.10 10.25 23.43
C GLY A 472 0.19 11.05 22.51
N CYS A 473 0.29 12.39 22.60
CA CYS A 473 -0.48 13.37 21.84
C CYS A 473 -1.99 13.16 21.81
N MET A 474 -2.57 12.71 22.93
CA MET A 474 -4.01 12.54 23.07
C MET A 474 -4.67 13.91 23.26
N LEU A 475 -5.60 14.24 22.39
CA LEU A 475 -6.42 15.45 22.42
C LEU A 475 -7.89 15.08 22.62
N LYS A 476 -8.71 16.07 22.98
CA LYS A 476 -10.17 15.95 23.03
C LYS A 476 -10.75 16.99 22.08
N ASP A 477 -11.72 16.58 21.28
CA ASP A 477 -12.52 17.51 20.48
C ASP A 477 -13.55 18.25 21.36
N GLU A 478 -14.32 19.14 20.73
CA GLU A 478 -15.35 19.96 21.41
C GLU A 478 -16.45 19.09 22.03
N GLU A 479 -16.69 17.89 21.47
CA GLU A 479 -17.62 16.89 21.95
C GLU A 479 -17.04 15.96 23.04
N GLY A 480 -15.76 16.13 23.38
CA GLY A 480 -15.06 15.38 24.42
C GLY A 480 -14.57 13.99 23.99
N LYS A 481 -14.66 13.65 22.71
CA LYS A 481 -14.11 12.42 22.14
C LYS A 481 -12.59 12.56 22.06
N VAL A 482 -11.93 11.55 22.60
CA VAL A 482 -10.46 11.48 22.63
C VAL A 482 -9.96 11.02 21.27
N TYR A 483 -9.01 11.75 20.69
CA TYR A 483 -8.32 11.37 19.46
C TYR A 483 -6.82 11.62 19.60
N GLN A 484 -6.02 10.92 18.78
CA GLN A 484 -4.57 11.11 18.75
C GLN A 484 -4.20 12.05 17.62
N LYS A 485 -3.39 13.07 17.91
CA LYS A 485 -2.86 13.98 16.90
C LYS A 485 -2.07 13.22 15.82
N GLY A 486 -2.31 13.54 14.56
CA GLY A 486 -1.58 12.96 13.43
C GLY A 486 -0.07 13.17 13.53
N GLY A 487 0.70 12.13 13.19
CA GLY A 487 2.17 12.14 13.22
C GLY A 487 2.81 12.24 14.62
N CYS A 488 2.07 11.94 15.70
CA CYS A 488 2.62 11.90 17.07
C CYS A 488 3.77 10.90 17.21
N GLY A 489 4.96 11.32 17.66
CA GLY A 489 6.15 10.45 17.69
C GLY A 489 6.94 10.43 16.39
N GLY A 490 6.61 11.31 15.42
CA GLY A 490 7.33 11.49 14.17
C GLY A 490 7.14 10.34 13.18
N PHE A 491 8.13 10.11 12.31
CA PHE A 491 8.14 9.03 11.32
C PHE A 491 9.30 8.06 11.53
N GLY A 492 9.86 7.99 12.73
CA GLY A 492 10.94 7.06 13.02
C GLY A 492 12.30 7.51 12.49
N LYS A 493 12.64 8.81 12.52
CA LYS A 493 13.96 9.31 12.11
C LYS A 493 15.10 8.47 12.68
N GLY A 494 15.06 8.23 14.00
CA GLY A 494 16.07 7.44 14.69
C GLY A 494 16.04 5.96 14.32
N ASN A 495 14.89 5.46 13.87
CA ASN A 495 14.70 4.08 13.42
C ASN A 495 15.13 3.85 11.97
N PHE A 496 15.10 4.87 11.10
CA PHE A 496 15.54 4.70 9.72
C PHE A 496 16.97 4.18 9.63
N SER A 497 17.91 4.72 10.42
CA SER A 497 19.29 4.23 10.47
C SER A 497 19.37 2.73 10.79
N GLU A 498 18.56 2.25 11.74
CA GLU A 498 18.53 0.84 12.12
C GLU A 498 17.80 -0.04 11.10
N LEU A 499 16.70 0.44 10.52
CA LEU A 499 16.00 -0.23 9.42
C LEU A 499 16.94 -0.45 8.23
N PHE A 500 17.69 0.58 7.83
CA PHE A 500 18.61 0.46 6.70
C PHE A 500 19.75 -0.50 7.00
N LYS A 501 20.30 -0.51 8.22
CA LYS A 501 21.28 -1.54 8.62
C LYS A 501 20.69 -2.95 8.47
N SER A 502 19.46 -3.17 8.93
CA SER A 502 18.77 -4.46 8.77
C SER A 502 18.53 -4.84 7.30
N ILE A 503 18.17 -3.88 6.45
CA ILE A 503 18.00 -4.10 5.00
C ILE A 503 19.36 -4.43 4.36
N GLU A 504 20.39 -3.64 4.64
CA GLU A 504 21.74 -3.84 4.10
C GLU A 504 22.32 -5.20 4.51
N GLU A 505 22.08 -5.63 5.75
CA GLU A 505 22.47 -6.95 6.22
C GLU A 505 21.67 -8.04 5.50
N TYR A 506 20.36 -7.87 5.32
CA TYR A 506 19.55 -8.79 4.54
C TYR A 506 20.03 -8.92 3.09
N GLU A 507 20.32 -7.81 2.41
CA GLU A 507 20.88 -7.82 1.05
C GLU A 507 22.23 -8.54 0.97
N LYS A 508 23.14 -8.32 1.94
CA LYS A 508 24.40 -9.08 2.03
C LYS A 508 24.15 -10.58 2.07
N THR A 509 23.11 -11.03 2.77
CA THR A 509 22.79 -12.47 2.81
C THR A 509 22.25 -12.99 1.48
N LEU A 510 21.58 -12.17 0.67
CA LEU A 510 21.10 -12.53 -0.67
C LEU A 510 22.26 -12.56 -1.68
N GLU A 511 23.10 -11.54 -1.70
CA GLU A 511 24.31 -11.46 -2.54
C GLU A 511 25.26 -12.62 -2.26
N ALA A 512 25.50 -12.94 -0.98
CA ALA A 512 26.36 -14.06 -0.59
C ALA A 512 25.84 -15.41 -1.10
N LYS A 513 24.51 -15.61 -1.14
CA LYS A 513 23.91 -16.83 -1.70
C LYS A 513 24.06 -16.90 -3.21
N GLN A 514 23.82 -15.79 -3.92
CA GLN A 514 24.00 -15.72 -5.37
C GLN A 514 25.46 -15.98 -5.78
N ASN A 515 26.42 -15.40 -5.05
CA ASN A 515 27.85 -15.61 -5.30
C ASN A 515 28.28 -17.05 -4.98
N ALA A 516 27.75 -17.65 -3.92
CA ALA A 516 28.05 -19.05 -3.59
C ALA A 516 27.47 -20.03 -4.63
N GLU A 517 26.32 -19.72 -5.24
CA GLU A 517 25.74 -20.50 -6.33
C GLU A 517 26.51 -20.30 -7.64
N SER A 518 27.02 -19.10 -7.92
CA SER A 518 27.86 -18.85 -9.11
C SER A 518 29.26 -19.46 -9.00
N ASP A 519 29.82 -19.54 -7.80
CA ASP A 519 31.12 -20.19 -7.56
C ASP A 519 31.02 -21.73 -7.56
N ALA A 520 29.81 -22.28 -7.40
CA ALA A 520 29.52 -23.71 -7.44
C ALA A 520 29.07 -24.24 -8.81
N ALA A 521 28.72 -23.35 -9.75
CA ALA A 521 28.32 -23.66 -11.12
C ALA A 521 29.50 -23.56 -12.10
#